data_AF-A0A453N249-F1
#
_entry.id   AF-A0A453N249-F1
#
_cell.length_a   1.000
_cell.length_b   1.000
_cell.length_c   1.000
_cell.angle_alpha   90.00
_cell.angle_beta   90.00
_cell.angle_gamma   90.00
#
_symmetry.space_group_name_H-M   'P 1'
#
loop_
_entity.id
_entity.type
_entity.pdbx_description
1 polymer ?
#
loop_
_entity_poly.entity_id
_entity_poly.type
_entity_poly.pdbx_seq_one_letter_code
_entity_poly.pdbx_strand_id
1 'polypeptide(L)'
;YFTNTLVLPIVNGPTEGLMLIYVCHIFTFFTGAEWWAQDFRKSVPLLNWVPLVPEISLYGIVLFLMIAFAVIPTIGSNTHNVYKVVEARKGSMVLALAMLFPFGLLMAGTLVWSYLSPSDIMRNQPHLLIIGTGFAFGYLVGRMILAHLCDEPKGLKTGMCMALAYFPFAIANALTAQLDD
;
A
#
# COMPACT_ATOMS: atom_id res chain seq x y z
N TYR A 1 -5.39 -10.53 -12.83
CA TYR A 1 -4.39 -11.57 -12.48
C TYR A 1 -5.02 -12.87 -12.03
N PHE A 2 -5.77 -12.87 -10.93
CA PHE A 2 -6.31 -14.09 -10.31
C PHE A 2 -7.49 -14.74 -11.06
N THR A 3 -8.25 -13.95 -11.82
CA THR A 3 -9.32 -14.43 -12.71
C THR A 3 -8.82 -14.89 -14.08
N ASN A 4 -7.50 -15.08 -14.25
CA ASN A 4 -6.83 -15.38 -15.53
C ASN A 4 -7.19 -14.42 -16.67
N THR A 5 -7.60 -13.21 -16.31
CA THR A 5 -7.80 -12.10 -17.24
C THR A 5 -7.01 -10.92 -16.71
N LEU A 6 -6.39 -10.21 -17.65
CA LEU A 6 -5.73 -8.95 -17.42
C LEU A 6 -6.60 -7.88 -18.06
N VAL A 7 -7.35 -7.16 -17.22
CA VAL A 7 -8.12 -6.00 -17.64
C VAL A 7 -7.24 -4.79 -17.36
N LEU A 8 -6.71 -4.18 -18.41
CA LEU A 8 -5.91 -2.96 -18.34
C LEU A 8 -6.76 -1.79 -18.86
N PRO A 9 -7.56 -1.13 -18.00
CA PRO A 9 -8.16 0.14 -18.37
C PRO A 9 -7.11 1.21 -18.72
N ILE A 10 -7.52 2.30 -19.36
CA ILE A 10 -6.62 3.43 -19.67
C ILE A 10 -6.04 4.02 -18.38
N VAL A 11 -6.86 4.06 -17.32
CA VAL A 11 -6.43 4.42 -15.97
C VAL A 11 -6.34 3.15 -15.13
N ASN A 12 -5.12 2.64 -14.92
CA ASN A 12 -4.91 1.36 -14.24
C ASN A 12 -4.80 1.48 -12.73
N GLY A 13 -4.40 2.64 -12.23
CA GLY A 13 -4.06 2.93 -10.84
C GLY A 13 -2.53 2.93 -10.61
N PRO A 14 -1.84 1.78 -10.75
CA PRO A 14 -0.41 1.68 -10.43
C PRO A 14 0.50 2.55 -11.30
N THR A 15 0.26 2.62 -12.61
CA THR A 15 1.12 3.38 -13.54
C THR A 15 0.98 4.88 -13.29
N GLU A 16 -0.25 5.36 -13.13
CA GLU A 16 -0.53 6.76 -12.82
C GLU A 16 0.00 7.12 -11.43
N GLY A 17 -0.15 6.20 -10.46
CA GLY A 17 0.40 6.36 -9.11
C GLY A 17 1.92 6.50 -9.10
N LEU A 18 2.65 5.69 -9.86
CA LEU A 18 4.11 5.81 -10.00
C LEU A 18 4.50 7.15 -10.64
N MET A 19 3.80 7.58 -11.69
CA MET A 19 4.03 8.88 -12.30
C MET A 19 3.83 10.03 -11.29
N LEU A 20 2.76 9.96 -10.50
CA LEU A 20 2.46 10.92 -9.44
C LEU A 20 3.59 10.97 -8.40
N ILE A 21 4.08 9.81 -7.97
CA ILE A 21 5.20 9.71 -7.04
C ILE A 21 6.47 10.33 -7.64
N TYR A 22 6.79 10.08 -8.91
CA TYR A 22 7.96 10.69 -9.56
C TYR A 22 7.86 12.21 -9.64
N VAL A 23 6.68 12.73 -10.01
CA VAL A 23 6.44 14.18 -10.01
C VAL A 23 6.60 14.76 -8.60
N CYS A 24 6.07 14.09 -7.58
CA CYS A 24 6.25 14.50 -6.19
C CYS A 24 7.72 14.51 -5.77
N HIS A 25 8.52 13.53 -6.19
CA HIS A 25 9.96 13.48 -5.87
C HIS A 25 10.73 14.61 -6.57
N ILE A 26 10.45 14.86 -7.86
CA ILE A 26 11.06 15.98 -8.60
C ILE A 26 10.68 17.30 -7.95
N PHE A 27 9.42 17.48 -7.57
CA PHE A 27 8.97 18.68 -6.86
C PHE A 27 9.69 18.84 -5.51
N THR A 28 9.76 17.76 -4.73
CA THR A 28 10.43 17.74 -3.42
C THR A 28 11.92 18.04 -3.52
N PHE A 29 12.58 17.65 -4.62
CA PHE A 29 13.96 18.00 -4.89
C PHE A 29 14.17 19.53 -4.94
N PHE A 30 13.21 20.28 -5.49
CA PHE A 30 13.29 21.74 -5.56
C PHE A 30 12.82 22.44 -4.27
N THR A 31 11.76 21.95 -3.62
CA THR A 31 11.15 22.63 -2.46
C THR A 31 11.69 22.17 -1.11
N GLY A 32 12.39 21.03 -1.07
CA GLY A 32 12.76 20.35 0.16
C GLY A 32 11.62 19.53 0.78
N ALA A 33 11.98 18.57 1.63
CA ALA A 33 11.02 17.68 2.31
C ALA A 33 10.18 18.43 3.36
N GLU A 34 10.72 19.47 3.99
CA GLU A 34 10.03 20.27 5.01
C GLU A 34 8.76 20.94 4.48
N TRP A 35 8.70 21.25 3.18
CA TRP A 35 7.54 21.86 2.54
C TRP A 35 6.24 21.05 2.74
N TRP A 36 6.36 19.72 2.81
CA TRP A 36 5.23 18.82 3.06
C TRP A 36 4.80 18.75 4.53
N ALA A 37 5.73 19.00 5.46
CA ALA A 37 5.49 18.97 6.91
C ALA A 37 4.92 20.28 7.45
N GLN A 38 5.13 21.39 6.74
CA GLN A 38 4.64 22.71 7.10
C GLN A 38 3.12 22.84 6.95
N ASP A 39 2.56 23.85 7.62
CA ASP A 39 1.15 24.22 7.53
C ASP A 39 0.77 24.58 6.10
N PHE A 40 -0.42 24.14 5.65
CA PHE A 40 -0.93 24.41 4.30
C PHE A 40 -0.80 25.87 3.86
N ARG A 41 -1.10 26.82 4.78
CA ARG A 41 -1.06 28.26 4.51
C ARG A 41 0.35 28.78 4.23
N LYS A 42 1.37 28.17 4.85
CA LYS A 42 2.78 28.52 4.62
C LYS A 42 3.30 27.90 3.32
N SER A 43 2.89 26.67 3.02
CA SER A 43 3.32 25.97 1.81
C SER A 43 2.69 26.50 0.52
N VAL A 44 1.45 27.01 0.58
CA VAL A 44 0.73 27.59 -0.58
C VAL A 44 0.23 29.02 -0.25
N PRO A 45 1.12 30.03 -0.22
CA PRO A 45 0.76 31.38 0.18
C PRO A 45 -0.29 32.04 -0.75
N LEU A 46 -0.40 31.59 -2.00
CA LEU A 46 -1.44 32.02 -2.95
C LEU A 46 -2.86 31.65 -2.50
N LEU A 47 -3.02 30.60 -1.68
CA LEU A 47 -4.33 30.12 -1.22
C LEU A 47 -4.60 30.47 0.26
N ASN A 48 -3.82 31.38 0.84
CA ASN A 48 -3.91 31.79 2.23
C ASN A 48 -5.26 32.46 2.59
N TRP A 49 -6.03 32.88 1.58
CA TRP A 49 -7.35 33.48 1.74
C TRP A 49 -8.48 32.47 1.99
N VAL A 50 -8.23 31.17 1.88
CA VAL A 50 -9.25 30.12 2.08
C VAL A 50 -9.30 29.75 3.57
N PRO A 51 -10.35 30.13 4.32
CA PRO A 51 -10.43 29.89 5.78
C PRO A 51 -10.76 28.43 6.14
N LEU A 52 -10.99 27.57 5.14
CA LEU A 52 -11.49 26.20 5.32
C LEU A 52 -10.44 25.19 5.77
N VAL A 53 -9.15 25.54 5.80
CA VAL A 53 -8.09 24.57 6.15
C VAL A 53 -7.64 24.79 7.60
N PRO A 54 -7.86 23.81 8.51
CA PRO A 54 -7.30 23.85 9.86
C PRO A 54 -5.76 23.83 9.82
N GLU A 55 -5.09 23.99 10.96
CA GLU A 55 -3.63 23.79 11.10
C GLU A 55 -3.26 22.31 10.89
N ILE A 56 -3.41 21.84 9.65
CA ILE A 56 -3.06 20.50 9.21
C ILE A 56 -1.83 20.64 8.31
N SER A 57 -0.88 19.74 8.51
CA SER A 57 0.28 19.61 7.64
C SER A 57 -0.14 19.33 6.20
N LEU A 58 0.61 19.87 5.24
CA LEU A 58 0.30 19.70 3.83
C LEU A 58 0.23 18.23 3.42
N TYR A 59 1.13 17.38 3.93
CA TYR A 59 1.12 15.95 3.65
C TYR A 59 -0.20 15.31 4.04
N GLY A 60 -0.81 15.71 5.17
CA GLY A 60 -2.07 15.15 5.66
C GLY A 60 -3.22 15.42 4.68
N ILE A 61 -3.28 16.65 4.17
CA ILE A 61 -4.28 17.07 3.18
C ILE A 61 -4.09 16.32 1.86
N VAL A 62 -2.85 16.24 1.38
CA VAL A 62 -2.52 15.56 0.12
C VAL A 62 -2.85 14.07 0.21
N LEU A 63 -2.50 13.41 1.33
CA LEU A 63 -2.86 12.02 1.58
C LEU A 63 -4.38 11.84 1.64
N PHE A 64 -5.11 12.71 2.32
CA PHE A 64 -6.57 12.65 2.39
C PHE A 64 -7.21 12.76 0.99
N LEU A 65 -6.80 13.75 0.20
CA LEU A 65 -7.30 13.94 -1.17
C LEU A 65 -6.92 12.75 -2.06
N MET A 66 -5.71 12.23 -1.94
CA MET A 66 -5.27 11.05 -2.68
C MET A 66 -6.11 9.82 -2.33
N ILE A 67 -6.40 9.61 -1.04
CA ILE A 67 -7.26 8.50 -0.59
C ILE A 67 -8.68 8.67 -1.16
N ALA A 68 -9.26 9.85 -1.00
CA ALA A 68 -10.64 10.14 -1.40
C ALA A 68 -10.86 10.06 -2.92
N PHE A 69 -9.95 10.62 -3.71
CA PHE A 69 -10.15 10.82 -5.15
C PHE A 69 -9.34 9.88 -6.05
N ALA A 70 -8.27 9.27 -5.55
CA ALA A 70 -7.47 8.30 -6.32
C ALA A 70 -7.66 6.87 -5.81
N VAL A 71 -7.40 6.61 -4.53
CA VAL A 71 -7.38 5.24 -3.99
C VAL A 71 -8.78 4.63 -3.98
N ILE A 72 -9.76 5.28 -3.36
CA ILE A 72 -11.14 4.75 -3.24
C ILE A 72 -11.75 4.47 -4.64
N PRO A 73 -11.71 5.41 -5.61
CA PRO A 73 -12.25 5.15 -6.94
C PRO A 73 -11.51 4.02 -7.67
N THR A 74 -10.19 3.94 -7.52
CA THR A 74 -9.39 2.87 -8.14
C THR A 74 -9.74 1.49 -7.58
N ILE A 75 -9.89 1.36 -6.25
CA ILE A 75 -10.31 0.10 -5.62
C ILE A 75 -11.72 -0.27 -6.08
N GLY A 76 -12.65 0.68 -6.10
CA GLY A 76 -14.02 0.47 -6.57
C GLY A 76 -14.09 -0.01 -8.01
N SER A 77 -13.42 0.68 -8.93
CA SER A 77 -13.36 0.34 -10.35
C SER A 77 -12.74 -1.04 -10.59
N ASN A 78 -11.61 -1.35 -9.92
CA ASN A 78 -10.97 -2.66 -10.03
C ASN A 78 -11.87 -3.79 -9.49
N THR A 79 -12.55 -3.56 -8.36
CA THR A 79 -13.47 -4.56 -7.78
C THR A 79 -14.66 -4.81 -8.68
N HIS A 80 -15.23 -3.76 -9.27
CA HIS A 80 -16.31 -3.86 -10.24
C HIS A 80 -15.88 -4.65 -11.49
N ASN A 81 -14.67 -4.40 -12.01
CA ASN A 81 -14.13 -5.15 -13.14
C ASN A 81 -13.94 -6.63 -12.83
N VAL A 82 -13.44 -6.95 -11.63
CA VAL A 82 -13.32 -8.34 -11.16
C VAL A 82 -14.70 -8.99 -11.05
N TYR A 83 -15.67 -8.30 -10.45
CA TYR A 83 -17.04 -8.80 -10.32
C TYR A 83 -17.64 -9.16 -11.68
N LYS A 84 -17.57 -8.26 -12.67
CA LYS A 84 -18.07 -8.49 -14.03
C LYS A 84 -17.45 -9.72 -14.69
N VAL A 85 -16.15 -9.93 -14.51
CA VAL A 85 -15.44 -11.11 -15.05
C VAL A 85 -15.86 -12.40 -14.34
N VAL A 86 -15.99 -12.36 -13.01
CA VAL A 86 -16.41 -13.50 -12.20
C VAL A 86 -17.83 -13.92 -12.58
N GLU A 87 -18.75 -12.97 -12.70
CA GLU A 87 -20.13 -13.21 -13.11
C GLU A 87 -20.20 -13.81 -14.51
N ALA A 88 -19.50 -13.24 -15.49
CA ALA A 88 -19.45 -13.75 -16.87
C ALA A 88 -18.91 -15.19 -16.96
N ARG A 89 -18.01 -15.58 -16.04
CA ARG A 89 -17.42 -16.92 -15.98
C ARG A 89 -18.14 -17.87 -15.02
N LYS A 90 -19.24 -17.45 -14.38
CA LYS A 90 -19.94 -18.19 -13.30
C LYS A 90 -18.99 -18.66 -12.18
N GLY A 91 -17.97 -17.85 -11.90
CA GLY A 91 -16.97 -18.13 -10.87
C GLY A 91 -17.43 -17.67 -9.48
N SER A 92 -16.60 -17.93 -8.47
CA SER A 92 -16.83 -17.45 -7.10
C SER A 92 -16.07 -16.15 -6.82
N MET A 93 -16.80 -15.11 -6.40
CA MET A 93 -16.21 -13.83 -5.96
C MET A 93 -15.40 -14.01 -4.67
N VAL A 94 -15.86 -14.89 -3.77
CA VAL A 94 -15.16 -15.20 -2.51
C VAL A 94 -13.79 -15.78 -2.79
N LEU A 95 -13.69 -16.69 -3.78
CA LEU A 95 -12.41 -17.26 -4.16
C LEU A 95 -11.47 -16.20 -4.77
N ALA A 96 -12.01 -15.28 -5.58
CA ALA A 96 -11.23 -14.18 -6.14
C ALA A 96 -10.70 -13.22 -5.05
N LEU A 97 -11.53 -12.90 -4.04
CA LEU A 97 -11.14 -12.07 -2.91
C LEU A 97 -10.18 -12.80 -1.96
N ALA A 98 -10.33 -14.11 -1.75
CA ALA A 98 -9.41 -14.90 -0.94
C ALA A 98 -7.97 -14.88 -1.49
N MET A 99 -7.79 -14.61 -2.79
CA MET A 99 -6.47 -14.45 -3.38
C MET A 99 -5.78 -13.14 -2.99
N LEU A 100 -6.48 -12.16 -2.40
CA LEU A 100 -5.88 -10.97 -1.77
C LEU A 100 -5.30 -11.24 -0.38
N PHE A 101 -5.57 -12.41 0.20
CA PHE A 101 -5.13 -12.77 1.55
C PHE A 101 -3.63 -12.52 1.82
N PRO A 102 -2.67 -12.87 0.95
CA PRO A 102 -1.25 -12.62 1.20
C PRO A 102 -0.91 -11.13 1.38
N PHE A 103 -1.61 -10.25 0.66
CA PHE A 103 -1.43 -8.80 0.79
C PHE A 103 -2.06 -8.27 2.08
N GLY A 104 -3.23 -8.78 2.45
CA GLY A 104 -3.87 -8.47 3.73
C GLY A 104 -3.00 -8.89 4.91
N LEU A 105 -2.36 -10.06 4.81
CA LEU A 105 -1.46 -10.57 5.85
C LEU A 105 -0.17 -9.77 5.95
N LEU A 106 0.41 -9.32 4.82
CA LEU A 106 1.53 -8.37 4.82
C LEU A 106 1.16 -7.08 5.58
N MET A 107 0.02 -6.49 5.24
CA MET A 107 -0.45 -5.24 5.83
C MET A 107 -0.71 -5.40 7.33
N ALA A 108 -1.50 -6.41 7.71
CA ALA A 108 -1.84 -6.68 9.10
C ALA A 108 -0.58 -7.02 9.93
N GLY A 109 0.31 -7.86 9.40
CA GLY A 109 1.56 -8.21 10.07
C GLY A 109 2.46 -7.00 10.30
N THR A 110 2.55 -6.10 9.32
CA THR A 110 3.30 -4.85 9.44
C THR A 110 2.72 -3.93 10.51
N LEU A 111 1.38 -3.74 10.52
CA LEU A 111 0.71 -2.90 11.50
C LEU A 111 0.84 -3.47 12.93
N VAL A 112 0.62 -4.77 13.09
CA VAL A 112 0.77 -5.46 14.38
C VAL A 112 2.21 -5.35 14.88
N TRP A 113 3.20 -5.60 14.01
CA TRP A 113 4.60 -5.47 14.38
C TRP A 113 4.97 -4.03 14.76
N SER A 114 4.50 -3.04 13.98
CA SER A 114 4.70 -1.63 14.28
C SER A 114 4.07 -1.21 15.61
N TYR A 115 2.94 -1.78 15.99
CA TYR A 115 2.24 -1.44 17.23
C TYR A 115 2.87 -2.14 18.45
N LEU A 116 3.27 -3.41 18.31
CA LEU A 116 3.84 -4.20 19.41
C LEU A 116 5.32 -3.93 19.64
N SER A 117 6.03 -3.35 18.67
CA SER A 117 7.47 -3.17 18.77
C SER A 117 7.84 -2.21 19.91
N PRO A 118 8.59 -2.68 20.94
CA PRO A 118 8.97 -1.83 22.08
C PRO A 118 9.92 -0.70 21.69
N SER A 119 10.67 -0.87 20.60
CA SER A 119 11.56 0.15 20.05
C SER A 119 10.86 1.20 19.18
N ASP A 120 9.51 1.20 19.12
CA ASP A 120 8.70 2.13 18.33
C ASP A 120 9.28 2.35 16.93
N ILE A 121 9.38 1.25 16.16
CA ILE A 121 10.04 1.21 14.86
C ILE A 121 9.48 2.23 13.85
N MET A 122 8.20 2.58 13.97
CA MET A 122 7.58 3.60 13.11
C MET A 122 8.13 5.00 13.40
N ARG A 123 8.36 5.32 14.67
CA ARG A 123 8.90 6.63 15.06
C ARG A 123 10.41 6.70 14.90
N ASN A 124 11.11 5.64 15.32
CA ASN A 124 12.56 5.65 15.44
C ASN A 124 13.27 5.22 14.15
N GLN A 125 12.68 4.32 13.35
CA GLN A 125 13.29 3.77 12.13
C GLN A 125 12.28 3.61 10.97
N PRO A 126 11.52 4.67 10.61
CA PRO A 126 10.47 4.59 9.59
C PRO A 126 11.01 4.16 8.22
N HIS A 127 12.22 4.60 7.86
CA HIS A 127 12.81 4.28 6.56
C HIS A 127 13.05 2.78 6.37
N LEU A 128 13.59 2.11 7.38
CA LEU A 128 13.84 0.67 7.33
C LEU A 128 12.53 -0.11 7.24
N LEU A 129 11.51 0.32 7.99
CA LEU A 129 10.18 -0.29 7.94
C LEU A 129 9.55 -0.15 6.54
N ILE A 130 9.57 1.05 5.95
CA ILE A 130 9.01 1.32 4.62
C ILE A 130 9.76 0.53 3.53
N ILE A 131 11.09 0.52 3.57
CA ILE A 131 11.92 -0.20 2.59
C ILE A 131 11.70 -1.72 2.72
N GLY A 132 11.75 -2.28 3.93
CA GLY A 132 11.58 -3.71 4.16
C GLY A 132 10.20 -4.22 3.73
N THR A 133 9.15 -3.49 4.11
CA THR A 133 7.77 -3.80 3.71
C THR A 133 7.56 -3.62 2.21
N GLY A 134 8.21 -2.62 1.60
CA GLY A 134 8.25 -2.40 0.16
C GLY A 134 8.89 -3.57 -0.61
N PHE A 135 10.02 -4.10 -0.13
CA PHE A 135 10.64 -5.28 -0.73
C PHE A 135 9.76 -6.53 -0.60
N ALA A 136 9.13 -6.74 0.55
CA ALA A 136 8.20 -7.85 0.76
C ALA A 136 6.97 -7.74 -0.16
N PHE A 137 6.41 -6.53 -0.32
CA PHE A 137 5.34 -6.26 -1.28
C PHE A 137 5.79 -6.52 -2.73
N GLY A 138 6.97 -6.03 -3.12
CA GLY A 138 7.55 -6.25 -4.45
C GLY A 138 7.76 -7.74 -4.75
N TYR A 139 8.22 -8.51 -3.77
CA TYR A 139 8.33 -9.97 -3.91
C TYR A 139 6.96 -10.64 -4.14
N LEU A 140 5.94 -10.27 -3.37
CA LEU A 140 4.57 -10.80 -3.54
C LEU A 140 4.01 -10.51 -4.94
N VAL A 141 4.10 -9.26 -5.39
CA VAL A 141 3.63 -8.84 -6.71
C VAL A 141 4.44 -9.53 -7.82
N GLY A 142 5.77 -9.59 -7.68
CA GLY A 142 6.65 -10.25 -8.63
C GLY A 142 6.31 -11.73 -8.80
N ARG A 143 6.10 -12.46 -7.70
CA ARG A 143 5.66 -13.85 -7.73
C ARG A 143 4.25 -14.00 -8.33
N MET A 144 3.34 -13.06 -8.05
CA MET A 144 1.99 -13.07 -8.65
C MET A 144 2.04 -12.92 -10.18
N ILE A 145 2.87 -12.02 -10.68
CA ILE A 145 3.06 -11.81 -12.12
C ILE A 145 3.70 -13.06 -12.74
N LEU A 146 4.77 -13.58 -12.15
CA LEU A 146 5.44 -14.79 -12.63
C LEU A 146 4.47 -15.99 -12.69
N ALA A 147 3.70 -16.20 -11.63
CA ALA A 147 2.70 -17.28 -11.61
C ALA A 147 1.61 -17.09 -12.67
N HIS A 148 1.29 -15.85 -13.04
CA HIS A 148 0.40 -15.60 -14.16
C HIS A 148 1.02 -15.88 -15.52
N LEU A 149 2.29 -15.55 -15.72
CA LEU A 149 3.00 -15.75 -16.99
C LEU A 149 3.37 -17.23 -17.23
N CYS A 150 3.70 -17.95 -16.17
CA CYS A 150 4.11 -19.36 -16.21
C CYS A 150 2.94 -20.34 -16.02
N ASP A 151 1.69 -19.83 -15.93
CA ASP A 151 0.50 -20.63 -15.62
C ASP A 151 0.65 -21.52 -14.36
N GLU A 152 1.46 -21.07 -13.39
CA GLU A 152 1.58 -21.71 -12.09
C GLU A 152 0.30 -21.48 -11.26
N PRO A 153 0.01 -22.34 -10.27
CA PRO A 153 -1.03 -22.05 -9.30
C PRO A 153 -0.81 -20.66 -8.67
N LYS A 154 -1.88 -19.95 -8.31
CA LYS A 154 -1.79 -18.59 -7.75
C LYS A 154 -2.25 -18.56 -6.29
N GLY A 155 -1.81 -17.55 -5.53
CA GLY A 155 -2.24 -17.35 -4.13
C GLY A 155 -1.56 -18.29 -3.14
N LEU A 156 -2.31 -18.80 -2.14
CA LEU A 156 -1.77 -19.62 -1.03
C LEU A 156 -1.01 -20.88 -1.45
N LYS A 157 -1.23 -21.38 -2.67
CA LYS A 157 -0.60 -22.61 -3.17
C LYS A 157 0.83 -22.41 -3.69
N THR A 158 1.38 -21.20 -3.57
CA THR A 158 2.73 -20.86 -4.05
C THR A 158 3.63 -20.35 -2.94
N GLY A 159 4.94 -20.32 -3.20
CA GLY A 159 5.93 -19.64 -2.36
C GLY A 159 5.74 -18.12 -2.21
N MET A 160 4.63 -17.53 -2.68
CA MET A 160 4.29 -16.12 -2.43
C MET A 160 4.35 -15.78 -0.93
N CYS A 161 3.80 -16.64 -0.07
CA CYS A 161 3.75 -16.37 1.37
C CYS A 161 5.10 -16.54 2.09
N MET A 162 6.19 -16.95 1.41
CA MET A 162 7.51 -17.08 2.03
C MET A 162 8.01 -15.75 2.59
N ALA A 163 7.75 -14.66 1.86
CA ALA A 163 8.07 -13.31 2.33
C ALA A 163 7.26 -12.89 3.56
N LEU A 164 6.27 -13.66 4.02
CA LEU A 164 5.47 -13.37 5.22
C LEU A 164 5.95 -14.16 6.43
N ALA A 165 6.82 -15.14 6.24
CA ALA A 165 7.29 -16.03 7.30
C ALA A 165 8.12 -15.30 8.38
N TYR A 166 8.61 -14.09 8.11
CA TYR A 166 9.34 -13.32 9.11
C TYR A 166 8.44 -12.66 10.17
N PHE A 167 7.15 -12.44 9.90
CA PHE A 167 6.27 -11.75 10.84
C PHE A 167 6.06 -12.51 12.16
N PRO A 168 5.81 -13.83 12.19
CA PRO A 168 5.71 -14.57 13.45
C PRO A 168 6.95 -14.42 14.33
N PHE A 169 8.16 -14.46 13.74
CA PHE A 169 9.40 -14.27 14.48
C PHE A 169 9.55 -12.83 14.99
N ALA A 170 9.22 -11.84 14.16
CA ALA A 170 9.28 -10.43 14.54
C ALA A 170 8.30 -10.09 15.67
N ILE A 171 7.07 -10.64 15.61
CA ILE A 171 6.05 -10.47 16.64
C ILE A 171 6.44 -11.19 17.93
N ALA A 172 6.92 -12.45 17.84
CA ALA A 172 7.39 -13.19 19.00
C ALA A 172 8.53 -12.44 19.70
N ASN A 173 9.52 -11.93 18.94
CA ASN A 173 10.61 -11.15 19.49
C ASN A 173 10.12 -9.85 20.17
N ALA A 174 9.16 -9.14 19.57
CA ALA A 174 8.58 -7.94 20.17
C ALA A 174 7.85 -8.25 21.48
N LEU A 175 7.08 -9.33 21.53
CA LEU A 175 6.36 -9.78 22.73
C LEU A 175 7.32 -10.24 23.83
N THR A 176 8.37 -10.99 23.49
CA THR A 176 9.38 -11.42 24.47
C THR A 176 10.10 -10.20 25.07
N ALA A 177 10.50 -9.25 24.24
CA ALA A 177 11.14 -8.02 24.73
C ALA A 177 10.23 -7.21 25.67
N GLN A 178 8.91 -7.19 25.45
CA GLN A 178 7.96 -6.55 26.37
C GLN A 178 7.76 -7.31 27.70
N LEU A 179 8.05 -8.61 27.74
CA LEU A 179 7.96 -9.42 28.96
C LEU A 179 9.23 -9.32 29.82
N ASP A 180 10.37 -9.02 29.18
CA ASP A 180 11.68 -8.91 29.83
C ASP A 180 11.96 -7.48 30.38
N ASP A 181 11.14 -6.49 30.01
CA ASP A 181 11.14 -5.11 30.56
C ASP A 181 10.22 -4.97 31.80
#